data_AF-A0A3D5WKY8-F1
#
_entry.id   AF-A0A3D5WKY8-F1
#
_cell.length_a   1.000
_cell.length_b   1.000
_cell.length_c   1.000
_cell.angle_alpha   90.00
_cell.angle_beta   90.00
_cell.angle_gamma   90.00
#
_symmetry.space_group_name_H-M   'P 1'
#
loop_
_entity.id
_entity.type
_entity.pdbx_description
1 polymer ?
#
loop_
_entity_poly.entity_id
_entity_poly.type
_entity_poly.pdbx_seq_one_letter_code
_entity_poly.pdbx_strand_id
1 'polypeptide(L)'
;FTLSVYPASTPIYMELAKNGKLADLMETGAIVKTAFCGPCFGAGDTPANNAFSIRHSTRNFPNREGSKIQNGQISSVALMDARSIAA
;
A
#
# COMPACT_ATOMS: atom_id res chain seq x y z
N PHE A 1 -6.84 -10.27 -5.39
CA PHE A 1 -5.71 -9.41 -4.97
C PHE A 1 -6.31 -8.20 -4.25
N THR A 2 -5.64 -7.67 -3.23
CA THR A 2 -6.18 -6.54 -2.44
C THR A 2 -5.43 -5.28 -2.83
N LEU A 3 -6.15 -4.24 -3.24
CA LEU A 3 -5.59 -2.93 -3.53
C LEU A 3 -5.87 -2.01 -2.34
N SER A 4 -4.82 -1.57 -1.65
CA SER A 4 -4.92 -0.64 -0.52
C SER A 4 -4.39 0.72 -0.93
N VAL A 5 -5.23 1.76 -0.82
CA VAL A 5 -4.88 3.15 -1.15
C VAL A 5 -4.65 3.91 0.14
N TYR A 6 -3.48 4.53 0.26
CA TYR A 6 -3.08 5.35 1.40
C TYR A 6 -2.88 6.78 0.94
N PRO A 7 -3.81 7.70 1.25
CA PRO A 7 -3.62 9.11 0.93
C PRO A 7 -2.43 9.68 1.70
N ALA A 8 -1.61 10.49 1.04
CA ALA A 8 -0.36 10.99 1.61
C ALA A 8 -0.56 11.92 2.82
N SER A 9 -1.72 12.57 2.93
CA SER A 9 -2.06 13.46 4.03
C SER A 9 -3.57 13.61 4.21
N THR A 10 -4.00 14.03 5.40
CA THR A 10 -5.40 14.32 5.72
C THR A 10 -6.06 15.36 4.80
N PRO A 11 -5.41 16.49 4.43
CA PRO A 11 -6.03 17.43 3.49
C PRO A 11 -6.25 16.82 2.10
N ILE A 12 -5.34 15.98 1.60
CA ILE A 12 -5.52 15.27 0.32
C ILE A 12 -6.68 14.27 0.44
N TYR A 13 -6.77 13.55 1.55
CA TYR A 13 -7.90 12.66 1.82
C TYR A 13 -9.23 13.42 1.77
N MET A 14 -9.30 14.57 2.45
CA MET A 14 -10.50 15.39 2.49
C MET A 14 -10.89 15.90 1.11
N GLU A 15 -9.91 16.27 0.29
CA GLU A 15 -10.15 16.73 -1.09
C GLU A 15 -10.66 15.58 -1.98
N LEU A 16 -10.10 14.37 -1.85
CA LEU A 16 -10.59 13.18 -2.56
C LEU A 16 -12.04 12.84 -2.17
N ALA A 17 -12.40 13.02 -0.89
CA ALA A 17 -13.76 12.82 -0.41
C ALA A 17 -14.71 13.88 -0.96
N LYS A 18 -14.31 15.16 -0.97
CA LYS A 18 -15.13 16.27 -1.50
C LYS A 18 -15.37 16.16 -3.00
N ASN A 19 -14.36 15.73 -3.76
CA ASN A 19 -14.44 15.65 -5.23
C ASN A 19 -15.04 14.33 -5.73
N GLY A 20 -15.57 13.49 -4.83
CA GLY A 20 -16.20 12.21 -5.18
C GLY A 20 -15.23 11.11 -5.65
N LYS A 21 -13.94 11.43 -5.87
CA LYS A 21 -12.93 10.47 -6.32
C LYS A 21 -12.67 9.34 -5.35
N LEU A 22 -12.93 9.57 -4.07
CA LEU A 22 -12.89 8.51 -3.07
C LEU A 22 -13.97 7.45 -3.33
N ALA A 23 -15.15 7.84 -3.80
CA ALA A 23 -16.21 6.91 -4.18
C ALA A 23 -15.83 6.11 -5.42
N ASP A 24 -15.30 6.77 -6.47
CA ASP A 24 -14.79 6.11 -7.68
C ASP A 24 -13.74 5.03 -7.32
N LEU A 25 -12.81 5.34 -6.42
CA LEU A 25 -11.79 4.38 -5.96
C LEU A 25 -12.41 3.20 -5.23
N MET A 26 -13.37 3.46 -4.32
CA MET A 26 -14.05 2.40 -3.58
C MET A 26 -14.89 1.50 -4.48
N GLU A 27 -15.49 2.04 -5.54
CA GLU A 27 -16.28 1.29 -6.52
C GLU A 27 -15.43 0.27 -7.29
N THR A 28 -14.15 0.57 -7.55
CA THR A 28 -13.20 -0.39 -8.15
C THR A 28 -12.81 -1.55 -7.23
N GLY A 29 -13.27 -1.54 -5.96
CA GLY A 29 -12.88 -2.50 -4.93
C GLY A 29 -11.57 -2.15 -4.22
N ALA A 30 -11.06 -0.93 -4.39
CA ALA A 30 -9.91 -0.46 -3.65
C ALA A 30 -10.28 -0.13 -2.19
N ILE A 31 -9.45 -0.56 -1.25
CA ILE A 31 -9.61 -0.28 0.18
C ILE A 31 -8.86 1.00 0.49
N VAL A 32 -9.59 2.07 0.77
CA VAL A 32 -9.00 3.34 1.20
C VAL A 32 -8.72 3.29 2.70
N LYS A 33 -7.46 3.47 3.09
CA LYS A 33 -7.04 3.50 4.50
C LYS A 33 -6.75 4.93 4.96
N THR A 34 -6.57 5.12 6.26
CA THR A 34 -6.26 6.42 6.87
C THR A 34 -5.02 7.05 6.26
N ALA A 35 -4.98 8.39 6.27
CA ALA A 35 -3.85 9.15 5.78
C ALA A 35 -2.59 8.85 6.62
N PHE A 36 -1.69 8.07 6.03
CA PHE A 36 -0.48 7.56 6.66
C PHE A 36 0.56 7.32 5.56
N CYS A 37 1.83 7.16 5.94
CA CYS A 37 2.92 6.86 4.99
C CYS A 37 2.84 5.44 4.37
N GLY A 38 1.68 4.76 4.50
CA GLY A 38 1.45 3.40 4.03
C GLY A 38 2.25 2.37 4.82
N PRO A 39 2.21 1.09 4.40
CA PRO A 39 2.95 0.00 5.03
C PRO A 39 4.44 0.05 4.66
N CYS A 40 5.04 1.23 4.76
CA CYS A 40 6.40 1.50 4.32
C CYS A 40 7.42 0.70 5.13
N PHE A 41 7.16 0.46 6.42
CA PHE A 41 8.00 -0.36 7.30
C PHE A 41 7.25 -1.56 7.92
N GLY A 42 6.17 -2.01 7.28
CA GLY A 42 5.29 -3.06 7.81
C GLY A 42 4.25 -2.57 8.83
N ALA A 43 4.24 -1.28 9.17
CA ALA A 43 3.17 -0.68 9.96
C ALA A 43 1.86 -0.64 9.16
N GLY A 44 0.88 -1.42 9.62
CA GLY A 44 -0.49 -1.42 9.10
C GLY A 44 -0.80 -2.52 8.08
N ASP A 45 0.17 -2.99 7.29
CA ASP A 45 -0.05 -4.11 6.36
C ASP A 45 1.24 -4.89 6.09
N THR A 46 1.35 -6.08 6.67
CA THR A 46 2.46 -7.00 6.42
C THR A 46 1.98 -8.10 5.49
N PRO A 47 2.67 -8.38 4.37
CA PRO A 47 2.26 -9.47 3.48
C PRO A 47 2.29 -10.81 4.21
N ALA A 48 1.40 -11.72 3.81
CA ALA A 48 1.42 -13.09 4.31
C ALA A 48 2.73 -13.82 3.92
N ASN A 49 3.03 -14.93 4.59
CA ASN A 49 4.19 -15.75 4.23
C ASN A 49 4.07 -16.25 2.78
N ASN A 50 5.15 -16.18 2.01
CA ASN A 50 5.25 -16.43 0.58
C ASN A 50 4.34 -15.55 -0.31
N ALA A 51 3.87 -14.41 0.20
CA ALA A 51 3.08 -13.47 -0.59
C ALA A 51 3.96 -12.46 -1.34
N PHE A 52 3.47 -12.06 -2.52
CA PHE A 52 4.03 -10.99 -3.32
C PHE A 52 3.21 -9.71 -3.16
N SER A 53 3.85 -8.58 -2.87
CA SER A 53 3.21 -7.29 -2.70
C SER A 53 3.87 -6.24 -3.58
N ILE A 54 3.07 -5.49 -4.33
CA ILE A 54 3.53 -4.36 -5.14
C ILE A 54 3.21 -3.08 -4.37
N ARG A 55 4.20 -2.20 -4.18
CA ARG A 55 4.05 -1.01 -3.33
C ARG A 55 4.71 0.23 -3.96
N HIS A 56 4.04 1.38 -3.82
CA HIS A 56 4.64 2.70 -4.03
C HIS A 56 5.44 3.14 -2.78
N SER A 57 6.34 2.28 -2.30
CA SER A 57 7.30 2.65 -1.26
C SER A 57 8.61 3.12 -1.89
N THR A 58 9.48 3.73 -1.09
CA THR A 58 10.80 4.18 -1.57
C THR A 58 11.89 3.11 -1.40
N ARG A 59 11.60 2.00 -0.70
CA ARG A 59 12.59 0.99 -0.27
C ARG A 59 11.96 -0.40 -0.16
N ASN A 60 12.72 -1.45 -0.51
CA ASN A 60 12.30 -2.86 -0.51
C ASN A 60 13.35 -3.84 0.08
N PHE A 61 14.19 -3.39 1.02
CA PHE A 61 15.17 -4.27 1.66
C PHE A 61 14.49 -5.34 2.54
N PRO A 62 15.12 -6.52 2.74
CA PRO A 62 14.53 -7.60 3.53
C PRO A 62 14.09 -7.16 4.93
N ASN A 63 12.91 -7.62 5.38
CA ASN A 63 12.19 -7.21 6.61
C ASN A 63 11.54 -5.82 6.58
N ARG A 64 11.74 -4.99 5.54
CA ARG A 64 11.13 -3.66 5.46
C ARG A 64 9.62 -3.72 5.39
N GLU A 65 9.08 -4.73 4.76
CA GLU A 65 7.65 -4.94 4.60
C GLU A 65 6.96 -5.47 5.86
N GLY A 66 7.72 -5.74 6.93
CA GLY A 66 7.25 -6.25 8.20
C GLY A 66 7.43 -7.76 8.39
N SER A 67 7.95 -8.47 7.38
CA SER A 67 8.23 -9.90 7.48
C SER A 67 9.33 -10.17 8.51
N LYS A 68 9.15 -11.24 9.27
CA LYS A 68 10.15 -11.74 10.22
C LYS A 68 10.82 -12.96 9.60
N ILE A 69 11.89 -12.74 8.85
CA ILE A 69 12.63 -13.81 8.17
C ILE A 69 13.16 -14.84 9.18
N GLN A 70 13.52 -14.40 10.39
CA GLN A 70 13.94 -15.28 11.49
C GLN A 70 12.85 -16.26 11.97
N ASN A 71 11.57 -15.92 11.76
CA ASN A 71 10.42 -16.76 12.10
C ASN A 71 9.88 -17.51 10.88
N GLY A 72 10.64 -17.58 9.78
CA GLY A 72 10.25 -18.29 8.55
C GLY A 72 9.18 -17.56 7.73
N GLN A 73 8.90 -16.28 8.00
CA GLN A 73 8.04 -15.45 7.16
C GLN A 73 8.89 -14.76 6.10
N ILE A 74 8.73 -15.19 4.84
CA ILE A 74 9.37 -14.58 3.67
C ILE A 74 8.28 -13.91 2.86
N SER A 75 8.45 -12.64 2.51
CA SER A 75 7.59 -11.97 1.54
C SER A 75 8.43 -11.16 0.57
N SER A 76 7.93 -10.98 -0.65
CA SER A 76 8.63 -10.25 -1.69
C SER A 76 7.88 -8.97 -2.03
N VAL A 77 8.60 -7.84 -2.04
CA VAL A 77 8.02 -6.52 -2.35
C VAL A 77 8.67 -5.90 -3.57
N ALA A 78 7.87 -5.65 -4.60
CA ALA A 78 8.28 -4.89 -5.77
C ALA A 78 7.96 -3.41 -5.58
N LEU A 79 8.93 -2.55 -5.91
CA LEU A 79 8.73 -1.11 -5.96
C LEU A 79 8.06 -0.74 -7.28
N MET A 80 6.97 0.00 -7.19
CA MET A 80 6.25 0.49 -8.35
C MET A 80 6.34 2.00 -8.40
N ASP A 81 6.65 2.57 -9.56
CA ASP A 81 6.53 4.01 -9.78
C ASP A 81 5.09 4.37 -10.14
N ALA A 82 4.63 5.58 -9.77
CA ALA A 82 3.25 6.03 -9.99
C ALA A 82 2.79 5.89 -11.46
N ARG A 83 3.72 5.88 -12.43
CA ARG A 83 3.41 5.69 -13.85
C ARG A 83 3.20 4.24 -14.29
N SER A 84 3.56 3.26 -13.47
CA SER A 84 3.48 1.83 -13.84
C SER A 84 2.07 1.24 -13.78
N ILE A 85 1.07 1.97 -13.26
CA ILE A 85 -0.34 1.54 -13.18
C ILE A 85 -1.14 1.87 -14.45
N ALA A 86 -0.61 2.69 -15.36
CA ALA A 86 -1.32 3.16 -16.55
C ALA A 86 -1.17 2.25 -17.80
N ALA A 87 -1.09 0.93 -17.62
CA ALA A 87 -1.02 -0.06 -18.71
C ALA A 87 -2.26 -0.95 -18.74
#